data_AF-A0A835CNK9-F1
#
_entry.id   AF-A0A835CNK9-F1
#
_cell.length_a   1.000
_cell.length_b   1.000
_cell.length_c   1.000
_cell.angle_alpha   90.00
_cell.angle_beta   90.00
_cell.angle_gamma   90.00
#
_symmetry.space_group_name_H-M   'P 1'
#
loop_
_entity.id
_entity.type
_entity.pdbx_description
1 polymer ?
#
loop_
_entity_poly.entity_id
_entity_poly.type
_entity_poly.pdbx_seq_one_letter_code
_entity_poly.pdbx_strand_id
1 'polypeptide(L)'
;MSKVKTSQNNLVNVGKRDMVKPRYFVTVCHAMCDQVATTVSTEYKMESPYLEAIQKIPGKTPGEKHQALNCIAKKFIDNAMETDDDGVKNVDVKSSAELPECLVPIVQLEVAKILHQPDGIVAALKSDDAFINDRALKVKWFFDGSNEDITNSQYFNKHIFPHVSLTVRMRIIKNLAKYLMLSNKQSIAENFYIELKEQYGEELVRPLCFACGEDFIRITTNKWIKPITVSELEIIYPRFPNFVFSLLRMYSVLYSKFLPNLLIHHAEIFADIVKKSNSCIKLSRKKCQLFLKNARNAFLDDPKYFMPVLPLKLITTMLNKLEFHQFYKKMFPQNQKEFCFTTLYEYLKYYPKKEEKINLIMSTFEDVYGISLLDCADLISFQLLLENQPDVFVDIVKEFNLDIKPSDKKIMRYIQHWVCYLPTNESIPLITEKYQKNQILVIAVNIKRANIHMQSQQRLRCSSECVEIHIYTT
;
A
#
# COMPACT_ATOMS: atom_id res chain seq x y z
N MET A 1 37.16 18.99 8.52
CA MET A 1 36.87 19.51 7.17
C MET A 1 35.57 18.86 6.73
N SER A 2 34.45 19.51 6.44
CA SER A 2 34.02 20.90 6.26
C SER A 2 32.62 21.04 6.87
N LYS A 3 32.43 22.09 7.68
CA LYS A 3 31.12 22.58 8.14
C LYS A 3 30.41 23.30 6.99
N VAL A 4 29.08 23.43 7.04
CA VAL A 4 28.36 24.73 7.17
C VAL A 4 26.84 24.61 6.90
N LYS A 5 26.09 24.95 7.97
CA LYS A 5 24.84 25.74 8.13
C LYS A 5 23.46 25.29 7.63
N THR A 6 22.62 25.16 8.65
CA THR A 6 21.19 25.43 8.83
C THR A 6 20.75 26.89 8.58
N SER A 7 19.49 27.06 8.15
CA SER A 7 18.54 28.17 8.49
C SER A 7 17.14 27.67 8.06
N GLN A 8 16.16 27.42 8.93
CA GLN A 8 15.24 28.28 9.71
C GLN A 8 14.38 29.30 8.92
N ASN A 9 13.08 28.95 8.86
CA ASN A 9 11.83 29.72 9.01
C ASN A 9 11.65 31.08 8.33
N ASN A 10 10.51 31.25 7.64
CA ASN A 10 9.45 32.16 8.09
C ASN A 10 8.09 31.91 7.40
N LEU A 11 7.06 31.74 8.23
CA LEU A 11 5.64 31.82 7.92
C LEU A 11 5.24 33.30 7.99
N VAL A 12 4.59 33.81 6.95
CA VAL A 12 3.75 35.01 7.02
C VAL A 12 2.33 34.61 6.61
N ASN A 13 1.40 34.95 7.48
CA ASN A 13 -0.03 34.67 7.40
C ASN A 13 -0.72 35.97 6.97
N VAL A 14 -1.39 36.00 5.81
CA VAL A 14 -2.28 37.11 5.44
C VAL A 14 -3.55 36.55 4.79
N GLY A 15 -4.67 36.71 5.51
CA GLY A 15 -5.92 37.27 5.00
C GLY A 15 -6.66 36.58 3.85
N LYS A 16 -7.82 35.99 4.19
CA LYS A 16 -8.92 35.68 3.26
C LYS A 16 -9.33 36.91 2.42
N ARG A 17 -9.52 36.73 1.11
CA ARG A 17 -10.50 37.48 0.29
C ARG A 17 -11.11 36.59 -0.78
N ASP A 18 -12.34 36.93 -1.11
CA ASP A 18 -13.35 36.16 -1.83
C ASP A 18 -13.10 35.92 -3.33
N MET A 19 -13.94 35.02 -3.82
CA MET A 19 -14.15 34.53 -5.18
C MET A 19 -14.11 35.60 -6.30
N VAL A 20 -13.34 35.31 -7.36
CA VAL A 20 -13.73 35.56 -8.76
C VAL A 20 -13.13 34.43 -9.63
N LYS A 21 -13.98 33.66 -10.33
CA LYS A 21 -13.57 32.67 -11.35
C LYS A 21 -13.19 33.40 -12.65
N PRO A 22 -12.00 33.21 -13.24
CA PRO A 22 -11.72 33.70 -14.59
C PRO A 22 -12.22 32.70 -15.63
N ARG A 23 -13.20 33.15 -16.43
CA ARG A 23 -13.90 32.42 -17.50
C ARG A 23 -13.24 32.62 -18.88
N TYR A 24 -11.91 32.72 -18.95
CA TYR A 24 -11.19 33.17 -20.16
C TYR A 24 -10.00 32.29 -20.61
N PHE A 25 -9.93 31.02 -20.20
CA PHE A 25 -8.85 30.11 -20.63
C PHE A 25 -9.27 29.01 -21.63
N VAL A 26 -10.55 28.97 -22.05
CA VAL A 26 -11.06 27.89 -22.93
C VAL A 26 -11.10 28.28 -24.41
N THR A 27 -11.10 29.58 -24.73
CA THR A 27 -11.32 30.04 -26.11
C THR A 27 -10.04 30.12 -26.95
N VAL A 28 -8.86 30.22 -26.33
CA VAL A 28 -7.58 30.37 -27.06
C VAL A 28 -7.01 29.02 -27.54
N CYS A 29 -7.33 27.90 -26.86
CA CYS A 29 -6.85 26.58 -27.29
C CYS A 29 -7.62 25.98 -28.48
N HIS A 30 -8.87 26.39 -28.74
CA HIS A 30 -9.62 25.90 -29.90
C HIS A 30 -9.15 26.56 -31.21
N ALA A 31 -8.88 27.87 -31.19
CA ALA A 31 -8.45 28.59 -32.39
C ALA A 31 -7.05 28.17 -32.91
N MET A 32 -6.15 27.74 -32.02
CA MET A 32 -4.83 27.23 -32.42
C MET A 32 -4.88 25.77 -32.91
N CYS A 33 -5.83 24.95 -32.44
CA CYS A 33 -6.02 23.60 -32.97
C CYS A 33 -6.60 23.61 -34.40
N ASP A 34 -7.51 24.53 -34.69
CA ASP A 34 -8.16 24.60 -36.02
C ASP A 34 -7.21 25.13 -37.11
N GLN A 35 -6.28 26.03 -36.76
CA GLN A 35 -5.28 26.54 -37.71
C GLN A 35 -4.14 25.54 -37.98
N VAL A 36 -3.74 24.73 -37.01
CA VAL A 36 -2.77 23.63 -37.23
C VAL A 36 -3.43 22.48 -38.01
N ALA A 37 -4.73 22.23 -37.84
CA ALA A 37 -5.47 21.23 -38.60
C ALA A 37 -5.65 21.60 -40.09
N THR A 38 -5.61 22.89 -40.45
CA THR A 38 -5.80 23.34 -41.84
C THR A 38 -4.51 23.55 -42.63
N THR A 39 -3.33 23.62 -41.99
CA THR A 39 -2.04 23.77 -42.70
C THR A 39 -1.20 22.49 -42.81
N VAL A 40 -1.67 21.35 -42.30
CA VAL A 40 -0.99 20.04 -42.46
C VAL A 40 -1.73 19.12 -43.46
N SER A 41 -2.72 19.64 -44.19
CA SER A 41 -3.48 18.92 -45.23
C SER A 41 -2.77 18.85 -46.59
N THR A 42 -1.44 18.79 -46.60
CA THR A 42 -0.66 18.38 -47.78
C THR A 42 0.07 17.08 -47.45
N GLU A 43 -0.60 15.99 -47.82
CA GLU A 43 -0.05 14.70 -48.25
C GLU A 43 1.26 14.24 -47.60
N TYR A 44 1.14 13.64 -46.43
CA TYR A 44 1.89 12.41 -46.12
C TYR A 44 0.90 11.36 -45.62
N LYS A 45 0.19 10.76 -46.58
CA LYS A 45 -0.55 9.50 -46.39
C LYS A 45 0.49 8.41 -46.13
N MET A 46 0.85 8.16 -44.88
CA MET A 46 1.43 6.86 -44.50
C MET A 46 0.31 5.82 -44.57
N GLU A 47 -0.01 5.38 -45.79
CA GLU A 47 -0.90 4.26 -46.04
C GLU A 47 -0.22 3.00 -45.52
N SER A 48 -0.58 2.56 -44.31
CA SER A 48 -0.19 1.24 -43.83
C SER A 48 -0.98 0.19 -44.63
N PRO A 49 -0.32 -0.72 -45.37
CA PRO A 49 -1.00 -1.76 -46.14
C PRO A 49 -1.95 -2.62 -45.30
N TYR A 50 -1.64 -2.77 -44.01
CA TYR A 50 -2.48 -3.46 -43.04
C TYR A 50 -3.79 -2.72 -42.75
N LEU A 51 -3.74 -1.39 -42.64
CA LEU A 51 -4.93 -0.57 -42.43
C LEU A 51 -5.85 -0.63 -43.65
N GLU A 52 -5.33 -0.60 -44.86
CA GLU A 52 -6.14 -0.77 -46.06
C GLU A 52 -6.76 -2.17 -46.14
N ALA A 53 -5.95 -3.20 -45.85
CA ALA A 53 -6.41 -4.58 -45.85
C ALA A 53 -7.55 -4.81 -44.84
N ILE A 54 -7.44 -4.29 -43.62
CA ILE A 54 -8.49 -4.47 -42.59
C ILE A 54 -9.74 -3.64 -42.89
N GLN A 55 -9.66 -2.56 -43.67
CA GLN A 55 -10.85 -1.82 -44.13
C GLN A 55 -11.62 -2.55 -45.24
N LYS A 56 -10.96 -3.45 -45.99
CA LYS A 56 -11.62 -4.31 -46.98
C LYS A 56 -12.42 -5.46 -46.33
N ILE A 57 -12.12 -5.81 -45.08
CA ILE A 57 -12.88 -6.83 -44.32
C ILE A 57 -14.21 -6.25 -43.84
N PRO A 58 -15.34 -6.97 -44.02
CA PRO A 58 -16.64 -6.50 -43.59
C PRO A 58 -16.72 -6.32 -42.06
N GLY A 59 -17.41 -5.27 -41.63
CA GLY A 59 -17.59 -4.91 -40.21
C GLY A 59 -17.15 -3.49 -39.92
N LYS A 60 -17.90 -2.79 -39.04
CA LYS A 60 -17.61 -1.41 -38.63
C LYS A 60 -16.80 -1.36 -37.34
N THR A 61 -16.89 -2.40 -36.51
CA THR A 61 -16.18 -2.49 -35.23
C THR A 61 -15.01 -3.49 -35.30
N PRO A 62 -13.97 -3.35 -34.45
CA PRO A 62 -12.89 -4.35 -34.39
C PRO A 62 -13.38 -5.76 -34.08
N GLY A 63 -14.45 -5.90 -33.30
CA GLY A 63 -15.06 -7.19 -32.97
C GLY A 63 -15.72 -7.84 -34.18
N GLU A 64 -16.49 -7.09 -34.96
CA GLU A 64 -17.12 -7.58 -36.20
C GLU A 64 -16.07 -8.00 -37.23
N LYS A 65 -15.01 -7.22 -37.39
CA LYS A 65 -13.92 -7.56 -38.32
C LYS A 65 -13.19 -8.82 -37.90
N HIS A 66 -12.99 -9.04 -36.59
CA HIS A 66 -12.45 -10.30 -36.08
C HIS A 66 -13.39 -11.48 -36.36
N GLN A 67 -14.70 -11.31 -36.18
CA GLN A 67 -15.68 -12.34 -36.52
C GLN A 67 -15.67 -12.65 -38.03
N ALA A 68 -15.58 -11.65 -38.89
CA ALA A 68 -15.48 -11.83 -40.33
C ALA A 68 -14.24 -12.66 -40.71
N LEU A 69 -13.07 -12.38 -40.13
CA LEU A 69 -11.86 -13.18 -40.33
C LEU A 69 -12.04 -14.63 -39.87
N ASN A 70 -12.73 -14.86 -38.75
CA ASN A 70 -13.04 -16.21 -38.28
C ASN A 70 -14.03 -16.94 -39.21
N CYS A 71 -14.99 -16.23 -39.80
CA CYS A 71 -15.88 -16.80 -40.81
C CYS A 71 -15.10 -17.20 -42.07
N ILE A 72 -14.16 -16.35 -42.52
CA ILE A 72 -13.27 -16.68 -43.64
C ILE A 72 -12.44 -17.94 -43.31
N ALA A 73 -11.85 -18.02 -42.11
CA ALA A 73 -11.12 -19.21 -41.66
C ALA A 73 -11.98 -20.48 -41.72
N LYS A 74 -13.23 -20.41 -41.26
CA LYS A 74 -14.17 -21.54 -41.33
C LYS A 74 -14.49 -21.95 -42.77
N LYS A 75 -14.75 -21.00 -43.66
CA LYS A 75 -14.96 -21.30 -45.09
C LYS A 75 -13.79 -22.07 -45.69
N PHE A 76 -12.54 -21.70 -45.37
CA PHE A 76 -11.37 -22.43 -45.84
C PHE A 76 -11.30 -23.86 -45.30
N ILE A 77 -11.73 -24.09 -44.05
CA ILE A 77 -11.83 -25.42 -43.46
C ILE A 77 -12.94 -26.24 -44.14
N ASP A 78 -14.13 -25.66 -44.29
CA ASP A 78 -15.29 -26.33 -44.89
C ASP A 78 -14.99 -26.76 -46.34
N ASN A 79 -14.37 -25.87 -47.14
CA ASN A 79 -13.94 -26.20 -48.50
C ASN A 79 -12.88 -27.32 -48.54
N ALA A 80 -11.98 -27.36 -47.55
CA ALA A 80 -10.99 -28.43 -47.45
C ALA A 80 -11.63 -29.76 -47.02
N MET A 81 -12.68 -29.72 -46.19
CA MET A 81 -13.44 -30.92 -45.80
C MET A 81 -14.23 -31.52 -46.97
N GLU A 82 -14.73 -30.70 -47.89
CA GLU A 82 -15.43 -31.17 -49.09
C GLU A 82 -14.50 -31.85 -50.12
N THR A 83 -13.19 -31.61 -50.03
CA THR A 83 -12.21 -32.08 -51.01
C THR A 83 -11.32 -33.23 -50.51
N ASP A 84 -11.29 -33.50 -49.21
CA ASP A 84 -10.35 -34.45 -48.58
C ASP A 84 -11.09 -35.49 -47.72
N ASP A 85 -11.21 -36.72 -48.22
CA ASP A 85 -12.02 -37.80 -47.62
C ASP A 85 -11.37 -38.43 -46.36
N ASP A 86 -10.05 -38.24 -46.18
CA ASP A 86 -9.22 -38.82 -45.11
C ASP A 86 -8.95 -37.87 -43.92
N GLY A 87 -9.74 -36.80 -43.82
CA GLY A 87 -9.65 -35.77 -42.79
C GLY A 87 -8.66 -34.67 -43.14
N VAL A 88 -9.05 -33.41 -42.87
CA VAL A 88 -8.30 -32.21 -43.23
C VAL A 88 -6.99 -32.11 -42.43
N LYS A 89 -5.88 -32.51 -43.06
CA LYS A 89 -4.56 -32.48 -42.42
C LYS A 89 -3.82 -31.18 -42.63
N ASN A 90 -4.02 -30.49 -43.76
CA ASN A 90 -3.38 -29.20 -44.07
C ASN A 90 -4.30 -28.31 -44.90
N VAL A 91 -4.60 -27.12 -44.40
CA VAL A 91 -5.35 -26.10 -45.15
C VAL A 91 -4.39 -25.02 -45.61
N ASP A 92 -4.28 -24.84 -46.91
CA ASP A 92 -3.45 -23.82 -47.53
C ASP A 92 -4.29 -22.54 -47.73
N VAL A 93 -4.15 -21.56 -46.83
CA VAL A 93 -4.84 -20.28 -46.94
C VAL A 93 -4.08 -19.39 -47.92
N LYS A 94 -4.67 -19.15 -49.09
CA LYS A 94 -4.13 -18.25 -50.11
C LYS A 94 -4.84 -16.90 -50.09
N SER A 95 -4.12 -15.87 -50.52
CA SER A 95 -4.72 -14.56 -50.78
C SER A 95 -5.84 -14.69 -51.82
N SER A 96 -6.97 -14.04 -51.58
CA SER A 96 -8.10 -14.01 -52.49
C SER A 96 -8.72 -12.62 -52.53
N ALA A 97 -9.71 -12.39 -53.39
CA ALA A 97 -10.44 -11.12 -53.40
C ALA A 97 -11.12 -10.83 -52.04
N GLU A 98 -11.50 -11.86 -51.29
CA GLU A 98 -12.09 -11.75 -49.95
C GLU A 98 -11.04 -11.61 -48.83
N LEU A 99 -9.79 -12.02 -49.08
CA LEU A 99 -8.72 -12.03 -48.09
C LEU A 99 -7.43 -11.40 -48.64
N PRO A 100 -7.14 -10.13 -48.29
CA PRO A 100 -5.88 -9.49 -48.65
C PRO A 100 -4.66 -10.24 -48.09
N GLU A 101 -3.56 -10.23 -48.83
CA GLU A 101 -2.32 -10.95 -48.50
C GLU A 101 -1.79 -10.65 -47.09
N CYS A 102 -1.85 -9.39 -46.65
CA CYS A 102 -1.42 -8.97 -45.31
C CYS A 102 -2.20 -9.61 -44.15
N LEU A 103 -3.40 -10.16 -44.41
CA LEU A 103 -4.25 -10.81 -43.42
C LEU A 103 -4.21 -12.34 -43.50
N VAL A 104 -3.56 -12.90 -44.53
CA VAL A 104 -3.40 -14.35 -44.70
C VAL A 104 -2.78 -15.02 -43.47
N PRO A 105 -1.68 -14.50 -42.88
CA PRO A 105 -1.09 -15.13 -41.70
C PRO A 105 -2.03 -15.17 -40.48
N ILE A 106 -2.92 -14.18 -40.35
CA ILE A 106 -3.91 -14.13 -39.28
C ILE A 106 -4.97 -15.22 -39.46
N VAL A 107 -5.46 -15.40 -40.70
CA VAL A 107 -6.43 -16.45 -41.01
C VAL A 107 -5.79 -17.83 -40.90
N GLN A 108 -4.56 -18.02 -41.39
CA GLN A 108 -3.81 -19.27 -41.25
C GLN A 108 -3.67 -19.68 -39.78
N LEU A 109 -3.38 -18.72 -38.89
CA LEU A 109 -3.31 -18.97 -37.45
C LEU A 109 -4.67 -19.40 -36.86
N GLU A 110 -5.78 -18.75 -37.23
CA GLU A 110 -7.10 -19.14 -36.73
C GLU A 110 -7.51 -20.52 -37.26
N VAL A 111 -7.17 -20.85 -38.52
CA VAL A 111 -7.37 -22.20 -39.08
C VAL A 111 -6.57 -23.23 -38.30
N ALA A 112 -5.27 -23.01 -38.08
CA ALA A 112 -4.41 -23.91 -37.33
C ALA A 112 -4.90 -24.12 -35.89
N LYS A 113 -5.43 -23.06 -35.27
CA LYS A 113 -6.02 -23.11 -33.94
C LYS A 113 -7.29 -23.95 -33.89
N ILE A 114 -8.18 -23.87 -34.90
CA ILE A 114 -9.42 -24.65 -34.99
C ILE A 114 -9.11 -26.13 -35.26
N LEU A 115 -8.16 -26.41 -36.16
CA LEU A 115 -7.76 -27.76 -36.54
C LEU A 115 -6.75 -28.41 -35.60
N HIS A 116 -6.36 -27.75 -34.51
CA HIS A 116 -5.33 -28.21 -33.59
C HIS A 116 -3.98 -28.55 -34.27
N GLN A 117 -3.62 -27.80 -35.31
CA GLN A 117 -2.38 -28.00 -36.09
C GLN A 117 -1.18 -27.30 -35.43
N PRO A 118 -0.18 -28.04 -34.93
CA PRO A 118 0.94 -27.46 -34.19
C PRO A 118 1.83 -26.59 -35.05
N ASP A 119 2.09 -27.01 -36.29
CA ASP A 119 3.02 -26.34 -37.20
C ASP A 119 2.57 -24.92 -37.55
N GLY A 120 1.26 -24.71 -37.70
CA GLY A 120 0.69 -23.37 -37.92
C GLY A 120 0.88 -22.43 -36.73
N ILE A 121 0.80 -22.95 -35.50
CA ILE A 121 1.09 -22.17 -34.28
C ILE A 121 2.59 -21.85 -34.19
N VAL A 122 3.45 -22.84 -34.49
CA VAL A 122 4.90 -22.66 -34.48
C VAL A 122 5.33 -21.61 -35.51
N ALA A 123 4.80 -21.66 -36.73
CA ALA A 123 5.05 -20.65 -37.76
C ALA A 123 4.63 -19.26 -37.31
N ALA A 124 3.46 -19.13 -36.68
CA ALA A 124 2.98 -17.85 -36.14
C ALA A 124 3.83 -17.33 -34.98
N LEU A 125 4.36 -18.20 -34.12
CA LEU A 125 5.29 -17.80 -33.04
C LEU A 125 6.64 -17.30 -33.58
N LYS A 126 7.08 -17.80 -34.74
CA LYS A 126 8.30 -17.38 -35.44
C LYS A 126 8.15 -16.10 -36.25
N SER A 127 6.92 -15.62 -36.44
CA SER A 127 6.66 -14.39 -37.19
C SER A 127 7.28 -13.17 -36.50
N ASP A 128 7.84 -12.26 -37.30
CA ASP A 128 8.31 -10.95 -36.86
C ASP A 128 7.16 -9.99 -36.51
N ASP A 129 5.94 -10.29 -36.97
CA ASP A 129 4.77 -9.50 -36.62
C ASP A 129 4.33 -9.80 -35.18
N ALA A 130 4.52 -8.80 -34.32
CA ALA A 130 4.10 -8.85 -32.93
C ALA A 130 2.61 -9.19 -32.77
N PHE A 131 1.74 -8.74 -33.67
CA PHE A 131 0.31 -9.03 -33.60
C PHE A 131 -0.01 -10.50 -33.82
N ILE A 132 0.68 -11.15 -34.77
CA ILE A 132 0.54 -12.59 -35.03
C ILE A 132 1.07 -13.38 -33.84
N ASN A 133 2.25 -13.00 -33.32
CA ASN A 133 2.85 -13.60 -32.14
C ASN A 133 1.91 -13.52 -30.92
N ASP A 134 1.32 -12.34 -30.68
CA ASP A 134 0.35 -12.09 -29.60
C ASP A 134 -0.87 -12.99 -29.67
N ARG A 135 -1.36 -13.29 -30.88
CA ARG A 135 -2.48 -14.21 -31.07
C ARG A 135 -2.07 -15.65 -30.87
N ALA A 136 -0.91 -16.06 -31.39
CA ALA A 136 -0.41 -17.43 -31.25
C ALA A 136 -0.19 -17.79 -29.77
N LEU A 137 0.34 -16.86 -28.98
CA LEU A 137 0.53 -17.02 -27.52
C LEU A 137 -0.78 -17.23 -26.73
N LYS A 138 -1.94 -16.91 -27.29
CA LYS A 138 -3.26 -17.09 -26.65
C LYS A 138 -3.87 -18.48 -26.92
N VAL A 139 -3.23 -19.31 -27.73
CA VAL A 139 -3.72 -20.64 -28.10
C VAL A 139 -3.47 -21.62 -26.95
N LYS A 140 -4.46 -21.76 -26.06
CA LYS A 140 -4.33 -22.53 -24.80
C LYS A 140 -3.85 -23.97 -25.00
N TRP A 141 -4.48 -24.73 -25.91
CA TRP A 141 -4.21 -26.15 -26.08
C TRP A 141 -2.76 -26.47 -26.47
N PHE A 142 -2.04 -25.49 -27.03
CA PHE A 142 -0.64 -25.63 -27.44
C PHE A 142 0.34 -25.52 -26.27
N PHE A 143 -0.06 -24.90 -25.15
CA PHE A 143 0.81 -24.63 -24.00
C PHE A 143 0.38 -25.36 -22.72
N ASP A 144 -0.80 -25.98 -22.72
CA ASP A 144 -1.44 -26.48 -21.50
C ASP A 144 -1.06 -27.93 -21.15
N GLY A 145 -0.20 -28.55 -21.96
CA GLY A 145 0.30 -29.91 -21.73
C GLY A 145 -0.69 -31.00 -22.12
N SER A 146 -1.75 -30.68 -22.88
CA SER A 146 -2.70 -31.68 -23.38
C SER A 146 -2.08 -32.65 -24.37
N ASN A 147 -1.10 -32.20 -25.17
CA ASN A 147 -0.30 -33.04 -26.05
C ASN A 147 1.17 -32.98 -25.60
N GLU A 148 1.65 -34.07 -25.00
CA GLU A 148 2.99 -34.17 -24.42
C GLU A 148 4.09 -34.31 -25.49
N ASP A 149 3.76 -34.78 -26.70
CA ASP A 149 4.70 -34.88 -27.83
C ASP A 149 5.13 -33.50 -28.35
N ILE A 150 4.26 -32.50 -28.17
CA ILE A 150 4.49 -31.11 -28.59
C ILE A 150 4.89 -30.25 -27.38
N THR A 151 4.15 -30.37 -26.28
CA THR A 151 4.33 -29.52 -25.08
C THR A 151 5.40 -30.12 -24.17
N ASN A 152 6.61 -30.25 -24.70
CA ASN A 152 7.78 -30.66 -23.94
C ASN A 152 9.00 -29.79 -24.28
N SER A 153 9.98 -29.81 -23.39
CA SER A 153 11.21 -29.03 -23.47
C SER A 153 12.02 -29.32 -24.74
N GLN A 154 12.13 -30.60 -25.12
CA GLN A 154 12.88 -31.03 -26.31
C GLN A 154 12.29 -30.47 -27.60
N TYR A 155 10.97 -30.56 -27.76
CA TYR A 155 10.26 -30.03 -28.94
C TYR A 155 10.44 -28.51 -29.04
N PHE A 156 10.24 -27.78 -27.94
CA PHE A 156 10.38 -26.32 -27.93
C PHE A 156 11.83 -25.88 -28.20
N ASN A 157 12.81 -26.57 -27.61
CA ASN A 157 14.24 -26.31 -27.82
C ASN A 157 14.69 -26.60 -29.25
N LYS A 158 14.08 -27.58 -29.92
CA LYS A 158 14.41 -27.93 -31.30
C LYS A 158 13.69 -27.06 -32.33
N HIS A 159 12.40 -26.79 -32.13
CA HIS A 159 11.53 -26.26 -33.17
C HIS A 159 11.12 -24.80 -32.97
N ILE A 160 11.22 -24.24 -31.76
CA ILE A 160 10.67 -22.91 -31.46
C ILE A 160 11.76 -21.95 -30.99
N PHE A 161 12.39 -22.22 -29.85
CA PHE A 161 13.29 -21.27 -29.19
C PHE A 161 14.46 -20.80 -30.07
N PRO A 162 15.13 -21.64 -30.87
CA PRO A 162 16.23 -21.19 -31.74
C PRO A 162 15.82 -20.12 -32.75
N HIS A 163 14.55 -20.08 -33.12
CA HIS A 163 14.03 -19.24 -34.21
C HIS A 163 13.25 -18.02 -33.74
N VAL A 164 13.17 -17.77 -32.44
CA VAL A 164 12.42 -16.63 -31.88
C VAL A 164 13.32 -15.73 -31.03
N SER A 165 13.02 -14.44 -31.03
CA SER A 165 13.74 -13.44 -30.23
C SER A 165 13.59 -13.68 -28.73
N LEU A 166 14.53 -13.18 -27.93
CA LEU A 166 14.51 -13.31 -26.47
C LEU A 166 13.21 -12.80 -25.83
N THR A 167 12.66 -11.70 -26.36
CA THR A 167 11.37 -11.15 -25.93
C THR A 167 10.24 -12.16 -26.13
N VAL A 168 10.19 -12.80 -27.29
CA VAL A 168 9.19 -13.84 -27.58
C VAL A 168 9.41 -15.07 -26.70
N ARG A 169 10.66 -15.51 -26.48
CA ARG A 169 10.97 -16.63 -25.55
C ARG A 169 10.42 -16.39 -24.16
N MET A 170 10.65 -15.20 -23.59
CA MET A 170 10.13 -14.84 -22.27
C MET A 170 8.59 -14.87 -22.23
N ARG A 171 7.92 -14.46 -23.31
CA ARG A 171 6.45 -14.49 -23.40
C ARG A 171 5.91 -15.91 -23.55
N ILE A 172 6.60 -16.77 -24.31
CA ILE A 172 6.30 -18.20 -24.40
C ILE A 172 6.40 -18.82 -23.01
N ILE A 173 7.50 -18.59 -22.29
CA ILE A 173 7.74 -19.15 -20.96
C ILE A 173 6.69 -18.68 -19.94
N LYS A 174 6.29 -17.41 -19.97
CA LYS A 174 5.19 -16.91 -19.14
C LYS A 174 3.86 -17.59 -19.47
N ASN A 175 3.58 -17.86 -20.75
CA ASN A 175 2.37 -18.58 -21.15
C ASN A 175 2.41 -20.06 -20.77
N LEU A 176 3.53 -20.75 -20.98
CA LEU A 176 3.76 -22.11 -20.49
C LEU A 176 3.51 -22.19 -18.98
N ALA A 177 4.13 -21.30 -18.20
CA ALA A 177 3.93 -21.24 -16.75
C ALA A 177 2.44 -21.08 -16.38
N LYS A 178 1.74 -20.16 -17.03
CA LYS A 178 0.31 -19.92 -16.80
C LYS A 178 -0.54 -21.14 -17.13
N TYR A 179 -0.36 -21.72 -18.32
CA TYR A 179 -1.24 -22.79 -18.81
C TYR A 179 -0.94 -24.15 -18.18
N LEU A 180 0.34 -24.51 -17.97
CA LEU A 180 0.72 -25.72 -17.24
C LEU A 180 0.25 -25.68 -15.79
N MET A 181 0.28 -24.49 -15.15
CA MET A 181 -0.29 -24.30 -13.82
C MET A 181 -1.79 -24.55 -13.80
N LEU A 182 -2.54 -23.97 -14.75
CA LEU A 182 -4.00 -24.14 -14.84
C LEU A 182 -4.42 -25.58 -15.14
N SER A 183 -3.60 -26.32 -15.88
CA SER A 183 -3.83 -27.73 -16.22
C SER A 183 -3.20 -28.71 -15.23
N ASN A 184 -2.56 -28.21 -14.16
CA ASN A 184 -1.89 -29.00 -13.13
C ASN A 184 -0.83 -29.99 -13.67
N LYS A 185 -0.12 -29.62 -14.74
CA LYS A 185 0.93 -30.43 -15.39
C LYS A 185 2.31 -30.14 -14.77
N GLN A 186 2.48 -30.53 -13.50
CA GLN A 186 3.66 -30.18 -12.69
C GLN A 186 4.96 -30.78 -13.22
N SER A 187 4.97 -32.07 -13.59
CA SER A 187 6.15 -32.76 -14.13
C SER A 187 6.68 -32.12 -15.42
N ILE A 188 5.77 -31.73 -16.32
CA ILE A 188 6.13 -31.03 -17.56
C ILE A 188 6.75 -29.67 -17.24
N ALA A 189 6.15 -28.91 -16.31
CA ALA A 189 6.69 -27.63 -15.87
C ALA A 189 8.09 -27.74 -15.25
N GLU A 190 8.34 -28.79 -14.46
CA GLU A 190 9.64 -29.08 -13.85
C GLU A 190 10.70 -29.39 -14.91
N ASN A 191 10.37 -30.24 -15.90
CA ASN A 191 11.28 -30.55 -17.01
C ASN A 191 11.63 -29.29 -17.82
N PHE A 192 10.63 -28.47 -18.16
CA PHE A 192 10.87 -27.17 -18.81
C PHE A 192 11.77 -26.28 -17.95
N TYR A 193 11.50 -26.18 -16.66
CA TYR A 193 12.28 -25.31 -15.78
C TYR A 193 13.74 -25.76 -15.70
N ILE A 194 14.02 -27.06 -15.53
CA ILE A 194 15.38 -27.60 -15.43
C ILE A 194 16.17 -27.31 -16.71
N GLU A 195 15.66 -27.72 -17.88
CA GLU A 195 16.38 -27.54 -19.15
C GLU A 195 16.58 -26.07 -19.52
N LEU A 196 15.55 -25.24 -19.35
CA LEU A 196 15.62 -23.84 -19.73
C LEU A 196 16.45 -23.02 -18.75
N LYS A 197 16.54 -23.43 -17.48
CA LYS A 197 17.40 -22.78 -16.49
C LYS A 197 18.86 -22.86 -16.90
N GLU A 198 19.30 -24.03 -17.37
CA GLU A 198 20.68 -24.24 -17.83
C GLU A 198 20.99 -23.40 -19.07
N GLN A 199 20.02 -23.23 -19.98
CA GLN A 199 20.22 -22.50 -21.23
C GLN A 199 20.11 -20.98 -21.10
N TYR A 200 19.15 -20.48 -20.32
CA TYR A 200 18.76 -19.07 -20.29
C TYR A 200 18.92 -18.39 -18.94
N GLY A 201 19.24 -19.15 -17.89
CA GLY A 201 19.40 -18.65 -16.54
C GLY A 201 18.09 -18.47 -15.76
N GLU A 202 18.26 -18.34 -14.44
CA GLU A 202 17.18 -18.36 -13.44
C GLU A 202 16.09 -17.30 -13.65
N GLU A 203 16.49 -16.06 -13.93
CA GLU A 203 15.55 -14.92 -13.98
C GLU A 203 14.50 -15.08 -15.09
N LEU A 204 14.89 -15.69 -16.21
CA LEU A 204 14.01 -15.83 -17.37
C LEU A 204 12.99 -16.96 -17.17
N VAL A 205 13.40 -18.04 -16.52
CA VAL A 205 12.56 -19.23 -16.28
C VAL A 205 11.77 -19.18 -14.98
N ARG A 206 12.07 -18.22 -14.09
CA ARG A 206 11.40 -18.01 -12.80
C ARG A 206 9.88 -18.19 -12.81
N PRO A 207 9.11 -17.69 -13.82
CA PRO A 207 7.67 -17.93 -13.88
C PRO A 207 7.27 -19.42 -13.88
N LEU A 208 8.05 -20.29 -14.54
CA LEU A 208 7.78 -21.74 -14.61
C LEU A 208 7.91 -22.42 -13.25
N CYS A 209 8.78 -21.92 -12.37
CA CYS A 209 8.95 -22.48 -11.03
C CYS A 209 7.59 -22.58 -10.32
N PHE A 210 6.73 -21.56 -10.43
CA PHE A 210 5.44 -21.54 -9.73
C PHE A 210 4.37 -22.44 -10.36
N ALA A 211 4.64 -23.00 -11.54
CA ALA A 211 3.79 -24.03 -12.14
C ALA A 211 4.13 -25.45 -11.61
N CYS A 212 5.34 -25.64 -11.07
CA CYS A 212 5.87 -26.91 -10.55
C CYS A 212 5.18 -27.40 -9.26
N GLY A 213 5.59 -28.56 -8.74
CA GLY A 213 5.14 -29.09 -7.45
C GLY A 213 5.68 -28.31 -6.24
N GLU A 214 5.04 -28.50 -5.08
CA GLU A 214 5.39 -27.78 -3.84
C GLU A 214 6.85 -28.00 -3.41
N ASP A 215 7.30 -29.25 -3.44
CA ASP A 215 8.67 -29.61 -3.03
C ASP A 215 9.71 -29.01 -3.96
N PHE A 216 9.43 -29.03 -5.27
CA PHE A 216 10.30 -28.42 -6.27
C PHE A 216 10.42 -26.91 -6.04
N ILE A 217 9.29 -26.23 -5.83
CA ILE A 217 9.26 -24.79 -5.52
C ILE A 217 10.09 -24.52 -4.27
N ARG A 218 9.88 -25.29 -3.20
CA ARG A 218 10.57 -25.10 -1.91
C ARG A 218 12.08 -25.23 -2.06
N ILE A 219 12.56 -26.29 -2.72
CA ILE A 219 13.99 -26.54 -2.92
C ILE A 219 14.61 -25.44 -3.79
N THR A 220 13.90 -25.04 -4.84
CA THR A 220 14.37 -24.08 -5.83
C THR A 220 14.42 -22.66 -5.25
N THR A 221 13.35 -22.22 -4.59
CA THR A 221 13.23 -20.87 -4.05
C THR A 221 14.19 -20.61 -2.89
N ASN A 222 14.52 -21.64 -2.10
CA ASN A 222 15.56 -21.54 -1.06
C ASN A 222 16.96 -21.22 -1.61
N LYS A 223 17.22 -21.51 -2.89
CA LYS A 223 18.50 -21.21 -3.56
C LYS A 223 18.53 -19.85 -4.25
N TRP A 224 17.40 -19.13 -4.25
CA TRP A 224 17.32 -17.84 -4.95
C TRP A 224 18.01 -16.73 -4.18
N ILE A 225 18.77 -15.91 -4.91
CA ILE A 225 19.36 -14.68 -4.39
C ILE A 225 18.28 -13.66 -4.07
N LYS A 226 17.27 -13.54 -4.95
CA LYS A 226 16.13 -12.63 -4.76
C LYS A 226 14.94 -13.38 -4.17
N PRO A 227 14.37 -12.90 -3.05
CA PRO A 227 13.21 -13.54 -2.45
C PRO A 227 12.01 -13.53 -3.39
N ILE A 228 11.03 -14.38 -3.09
CA ILE A 228 9.73 -14.38 -3.76
C ILE A 228 9.09 -13.00 -3.58
N THR A 229 8.46 -12.48 -4.62
CA THR A 229 7.75 -11.20 -4.59
C THR A 229 6.31 -11.39 -4.10
N VAL A 230 5.64 -10.31 -3.69
CA VAL A 230 4.24 -10.39 -3.25
C VAL A 230 3.31 -10.89 -4.35
N SER A 231 3.52 -10.46 -5.60
CA SER A 231 2.73 -10.94 -6.75
C SER A 231 2.95 -12.43 -7.03
N GLU A 232 4.15 -12.95 -6.78
CA GLU A 232 4.42 -14.38 -6.91
C GLU A 232 3.77 -15.17 -5.78
N LEU A 233 3.76 -14.65 -4.54
CA LEU A 233 3.00 -15.25 -3.44
C LEU A 233 1.51 -15.33 -3.74
N GLU A 234 0.93 -14.32 -4.40
CA GLU A 234 -0.47 -14.32 -4.83
C GLU A 234 -0.79 -15.44 -5.84
N ILE A 235 0.20 -15.86 -6.63
CA ILE A 235 0.08 -16.99 -7.58
C ILE A 235 0.18 -18.33 -6.84
N ILE A 236 1.10 -18.45 -5.88
CA ILE A 236 1.37 -19.71 -5.18
C ILE A 236 0.30 -20.02 -4.13
N TYR A 237 -0.19 -19.00 -3.42
CA TYR A 237 -1.09 -19.14 -2.27
C TYR A 237 -2.36 -19.96 -2.54
N PRO A 238 -3.07 -19.78 -3.67
CA PRO A 238 -4.25 -20.60 -3.98
C PRO A 238 -3.96 -22.10 -4.14
N ARG A 239 -2.74 -22.48 -4.52
CA ARG A 239 -2.34 -23.89 -4.73
C ARG A 239 -1.66 -24.50 -3.51
N PHE A 240 -0.73 -23.78 -2.91
CA PHE A 240 0.13 -24.27 -1.83
C PHE A 240 0.08 -23.33 -0.61
N PRO A 241 -1.07 -23.20 0.07
CA PRO A 241 -1.24 -22.24 1.16
C PRO A 241 -0.30 -22.52 2.33
N ASN A 242 -0.04 -23.79 2.67
CA ASN A 242 0.84 -24.17 3.77
C ASN A 242 2.30 -23.74 3.53
N PHE A 243 2.79 -23.89 2.30
CA PHE A 243 4.10 -23.36 1.91
C PHE A 243 4.15 -21.84 2.11
N VAL A 244 3.12 -21.11 1.65
CA VAL A 244 3.03 -19.66 1.85
C VAL A 244 2.99 -19.29 3.34
N PHE A 245 2.24 -20.02 4.17
CA PHE A 245 2.22 -19.77 5.62
C PHE A 245 3.60 -19.95 6.25
N SER A 246 4.35 -20.98 5.82
CA SER A 246 5.72 -21.20 6.31
C SER A 246 6.64 -20.03 5.94
N LEU A 247 6.55 -19.52 4.71
CA LEU A 247 7.29 -18.33 4.27
C LEU A 247 6.91 -17.08 5.04
N LEU A 248 5.61 -16.84 5.25
CA LEU A 248 5.12 -15.67 5.97
C LEU A 248 5.53 -15.67 7.44
N ARG A 249 5.62 -16.85 8.06
CA ARG A 249 6.14 -17.00 9.43
C ARG A 249 7.62 -16.64 9.53
N MET A 250 8.42 -17.00 8.52
CA MET A 250 9.86 -16.69 8.49
C MET A 250 10.15 -15.24 8.09
N TYR A 251 9.40 -14.69 7.12
CA TYR A 251 9.69 -13.40 6.48
C TYR A 251 8.50 -12.42 6.53
N SER A 252 7.79 -12.39 7.67
CA SER A 252 6.60 -11.58 7.91
C SER A 252 6.75 -10.09 7.56
N VAL A 253 7.89 -9.48 7.88
CA VAL A 253 8.16 -8.06 7.60
C VAL A 253 8.21 -7.81 6.09
N LEU A 254 8.90 -8.68 5.35
CA LEU A 254 9.04 -8.59 3.88
C LEU A 254 7.68 -8.69 3.19
N TYR A 255 6.80 -9.55 3.72
CA TYR A 255 5.48 -9.84 3.14
C TYR A 255 4.32 -9.14 3.84
N SER A 256 4.61 -8.08 4.59
CA SER A 256 3.61 -7.31 5.36
C SER A 256 2.43 -6.81 4.52
N LYS A 257 2.64 -6.54 3.23
CA LYS A 257 1.58 -6.14 2.28
C LYS A 257 0.62 -7.28 1.92
N PHE A 258 1.09 -8.53 1.96
CA PHE A 258 0.28 -9.71 1.64
C PHE A 258 -0.54 -10.18 2.84
N LEU A 259 -0.03 -10.04 4.07
CA LEU A 259 -0.68 -10.52 5.30
C LEU A 259 -2.18 -10.16 5.41
N PRO A 260 -2.65 -8.94 5.08
CA PRO A 260 -4.08 -8.61 5.14
C PRO A 260 -4.98 -9.46 4.23
N ASN A 261 -4.43 -10.15 3.23
CA ASN A 261 -5.19 -11.06 2.36
C ASN A 261 -5.61 -12.33 3.10
N LEU A 262 -4.81 -12.78 4.08
CA LEU A 262 -5.13 -13.95 4.91
C LEU A 262 -6.41 -13.78 5.73
N LEU A 263 -6.81 -12.55 6.05
CA LEU A 263 -8.02 -12.26 6.86
C LEU A 263 -9.32 -12.80 6.24
N ILE A 264 -9.33 -13.10 4.93
CA ILE A 264 -10.52 -13.59 4.23
C ILE A 264 -10.80 -15.05 4.58
N HIS A 265 -9.79 -15.92 4.57
CA HIS A 265 -9.96 -17.37 4.71
C HIS A 265 -9.14 -17.99 5.85
N HIS A 266 -8.09 -17.32 6.34
CA HIS A 266 -7.16 -17.82 7.34
C HIS A 266 -6.80 -16.73 8.37
N ALA A 267 -7.82 -16.14 8.99
CA ALA A 267 -7.65 -15.05 9.96
C ALA A 267 -6.85 -15.47 11.21
N GLU A 268 -6.94 -16.73 11.63
CA GLU A 268 -6.15 -17.29 12.74
C GLU A 268 -4.65 -17.34 12.40
N ILE A 269 -4.29 -17.77 11.18
CA ILE A 269 -2.90 -17.78 10.72
C ILE A 269 -2.34 -16.36 10.65
N PHE A 270 -3.16 -15.39 10.22
CA PHE A 270 -2.78 -13.98 10.30
C PHE A 270 -2.49 -13.58 11.76
N ALA A 271 -3.39 -13.88 12.70
CA ALA A 271 -3.23 -13.54 14.11
C ALA A 271 -1.92 -14.10 14.69
N ASP A 272 -1.63 -15.38 14.44
CA ASP A 272 -0.41 -16.05 14.84
C ASP A 272 0.85 -15.36 14.32
N ILE A 273 0.85 -14.97 13.04
CA ILE A 273 2.01 -14.32 12.41
C ILE A 273 2.23 -12.93 13.02
N VAL A 274 1.16 -12.16 13.26
CA VAL A 274 1.27 -10.83 13.89
C VAL A 274 1.84 -10.94 15.30
N LYS A 275 1.33 -11.88 16.11
CA LYS A 275 1.84 -12.12 17.48
C LYS A 275 3.33 -12.44 17.51
N LYS A 276 3.80 -13.30 16.59
CA LYS A 276 5.22 -13.73 16.57
C LYS A 276 6.18 -12.70 16.01
N SER A 277 5.74 -11.88 15.07
CA SER A 277 6.63 -11.01 14.31
C SER A 277 6.74 -9.58 14.84
N ASN A 278 5.86 -9.16 15.74
CA ASN A 278 5.70 -7.76 16.15
C ASN A 278 5.62 -6.79 14.95
N SER A 279 5.14 -7.27 13.80
CA SER A 279 5.11 -6.49 12.57
C SER A 279 4.14 -5.32 12.69
N CYS A 280 4.59 -4.09 12.41
CA CYS A 280 3.73 -2.92 12.33
C CYS A 280 2.89 -2.93 11.04
N ILE A 281 1.87 -3.79 10.98
CA ILE A 281 0.98 -3.91 9.83
C ILE A 281 -0.10 -2.83 9.89
N LYS A 282 -0.25 -2.08 8.80
CA LYS A 282 -1.35 -1.12 8.65
C LYS A 282 -2.54 -1.82 7.98
N LEU A 283 -3.63 -2.00 8.71
CA LEU A 283 -4.89 -2.50 8.17
C LEU A 283 -5.83 -1.36 7.77
N SER A 284 -6.56 -1.55 6.67
CA SER A 284 -7.67 -0.68 6.33
C SER A 284 -8.87 -0.95 7.25
N ARG A 285 -9.77 0.02 7.42
CA ARG A 285 -10.96 -0.11 8.27
C ARG A 285 -11.78 -1.39 7.98
N LYS A 286 -11.95 -1.73 6.70
CA LYS A 286 -12.66 -2.95 6.27
C LYS A 286 -11.93 -4.22 6.73
N LYS A 287 -10.59 -4.24 6.65
CA LYS A 287 -9.78 -5.38 7.08
C LYS A 287 -9.74 -5.50 8.61
N CYS A 288 -9.71 -4.40 9.36
CA CYS A 288 -9.86 -4.43 10.81
C CYS A 288 -11.21 -5.04 11.25
N GLN A 289 -12.30 -4.67 10.56
CA GLN A 289 -13.62 -5.26 10.80
C GLN A 289 -13.63 -6.76 10.53
N LEU A 290 -13.02 -7.16 9.40
CA LEU A 290 -12.93 -8.57 9.03
C LEU A 290 -12.12 -9.38 10.07
N PHE A 291 -11.03 -8.82 10.60
CA PHE A 291 -10.26 -9.44 11.68
C PHE A 291 -11.11 -9.65 12.95
N LEU A 292 -11.80 -8.62 13.43
CA LEU A 292 -12.66 -8.71 14.62
C LEU A 292 -13.88 -9.62 14.43
N LYS A 293 -14.24 -9.94 13.18
CA LYS A 293 -15.30 -10.90 12.84
C LYS A 293 -14.76 -12.33 12.79
N ASN A 294 -13.60 -12.54 12.16
CA ASN A 294 -13.10 -13.87 11.80
C ASN A 294 -12.06 -14.44 12.78
N ALA A 295 -11.37 -13.60 13.56
CA ALA A 295 -10.34 -13.98 14.54
C ALA A 295 -10.56 -13.25 15.88
N ARG A 296 -11.83 -13.18 16.29
CA ARG A 296 -12.24 -12.51 17.54
C ARG A 296 -11.57 -13.12 18.76
N ASN A 297 -11.52 -14.45 18.83
CA ASN A 297 -10.95 -15.16 19.97
C ASN A 297 -9.45 -14.87 20.09
N ALA A 298 -8.70 -14.94 18.98
CA ALA A 298 -7.28 -14.61 18.99
C ALA A 298 -6.98 -13.19 19.50
N PHE A 299 -7.86 -12.23 19.19
CA PHE A 299 -7.79 -10.87 19.75
C PHE A 299 -8.07 -10.83 21.25
N LEU A 300 -9.15 -11.49 21.71
CA LEU A 300 -9.51 -11.53 23.12
C LEU A 300 -8.49 -12.31 23.96
N ASP A 301 -7.76 -13.24 23.36
CA ASP A 301 -6.71 -14.01 24.02
C ASP A 301 -5.52 -13.12 24.39
N ASP A 302 -4.97 -12.37 23.43
CA ASP A 302 -3.82 -11.50 23.64
C ASP A 302 -3.97 -10.13 22.95
N PRO A 303 -4.80 -9.23 23.50
CA PRO A 303 -5.16 -7.99 22.81
C PRO A 303 -3.98 -7.02 22.62
N LYS A 304 -2.97 -7.08 23.50
CA LYS A 304 -1.79 -6.20 23.49
C LYS A 304 -1.06 -6.20 22.14
N TYR A 305 -0.94 -7.36 21.49
CA TYR A 305 -0.27 -7.49 20.19
C TYR A 305 -1.03 -6.84 19.03
N PHE A 306 -2.35 -6.66 19.18
CA PHE A 306 -3.20 -6.16 18.11
C PHE A 306 -3.55 -4.68 18.26
N MET A 307 -3.27 -4.06 19.41
CA MET A 307 -3.50 -2.63 19.64
C MET A 307 -2.80 -1.70 18.64
N PRO A 308 -1.57 -1.98 18.17
CA PRO A 308 -0.95 -1.18 17.11
C PRO A 308 -1.66 -1.27 15.75
N VAL A 309 -2.45 -2.33 15.56
CA VAL A 309 -3.07 -2.69 14.27
C VAL A 309 -4.56 -2.30 14.23
N LEU A 310 -5.24 -2.34 15.37
CA LEU A 310 -6.68 -2.14 15.47
C LEU A 310 -7.04 -0.79 16.11
N PRO A 311 -7.90 0.01 15.47
CA PRO A 311 -8.34 1.27 16.06
C PRO A 311 -9.31 1.04 17.22
N LEU A 312 -9.06 1.66 18.38
CA LEU A 312 -9.88 1.55 19.60
C LEU A 312 -11.38 1.79 19.35
N LYS A 313 -11.70 2.82 18.55
CA LYS A 313 -13.10 3.15 18.21
C LYS A 313 -13.82 1.95 17.61
N LEU A 314 -13.13 1.15 16.78
CA LEU A 314 -13.72 -0.01 16.16
C LEU A 314 -13.91 -1.16 17.16
N ILE A 315 -12.92 -1.39 18.02
CA ILE A 315 -12.97 -2.40 19.09
C ILE A 315 -14.21 -2.16 19.96
N THR A 316 -14.39 -0.93 20.45
CA THR A 316 -15.54 -0.58 21.30
C THR A 316 -16.89 -0.76 20.60
N THR A 317 -16.96 -0.57 19.28
CA THR A 317 -18.22 -0.73 18.53
C THR A 317 -18.54 -2.18 18.15
N MET A 318 -17.54 -3.06 18.06
CA MET A 318 -17.70 -4.41 17.51
C MET A 318 -17.79 -5.50 18.58
N LEU A 319 -17.23 -5.24 19.76
CA LEU A 319 -17.33 -6.14 20.90
C LEU A 319 -18.61 -5.87 21.68
N ASN A 320 -19.18 -6.93 22.26
CA ASN A 320 -20.23 -6.77 23.26
C ASN A 320 -19.62 -6.33 24.61
N LYS A 321 -20.48 -6.01 25.59
CA LYS A 321 -20.02 -5.49 26.90
C LYS A 321 -19.09 -6.47 27.63
N LEU A 322 -19.42 -7.77 27.63
CA LEU A 322 -18.64 -8.80 28.31
C LEU A 322 -17.26 -8.99 27.66
N GLU A 323 -17.23 -9.10 26.33
CA GLU A 323 -15.99 -9.22 25.55
C GLU A 323 -15.09 -7.99 25.74
N PHE A 324 -15.67 -6.78 25.77
CA PHE A 324 -14.92 -5.56 26.02
C PHE A 324 -14.32 -5.54 27.43
N HIS A 325 -15.06 -6.01 28.45
CA HIS A 325 -14.56 -6.10 29.82
C HIS A 325 -13.41 -7.12 29.93
N GLN A 326 -13.52 -8.26 29.25
CA GLN A 326 -12.42 -9.25 29.16
C GLN A 326 -11.17 -8.67 28.48
N PHE A 327 -11.36 -8.00 27.33
CA PHE A 327 -10.31 -7.24 26.65
C PHE A 327 -9.66 -6.24 27.60
N TYR A 328 -10.46 -5.44 28.27
CA TYR A 328 -10.00 -4.36 29.14
C TYR A 328 -9.19 -4.90 30.33
N LYS A 329 -9.68 -5.96 30.99
CA LYS A 329 -8.96 -6.67 32.06
C LYS A 329 -7.58 -7.12 31.60
N LYS A 330 -7.46 -7.68 30.40
CA LYS A 330 -6.17 -8.13 29.85
C LYS A 330 -5.23 -7.00 29.45
N MET A 331 -5.69 -5.76 29.37
CA MET A 331 -4.82 -4.60 29.15
C MET A 331 -4.05 -4.18 30.40
N PHE A 332 -4.46 -4.63 31.59
CA PHE A 332 -3.74 -4.34 32.82
C PHE A 332 -2.34 -4.99 32.79
N PRO A 333 -1.33 -4.32 33.36
CA PRO A 333 -0.01 -4.93 33.53
C PRO A 333 -0.09 -6.11 34.50
N GLN A 334 0.88 -7.03 34.42
CA GLN A 334 0.95 -8.14 35.37
C GLN A 334 1.45 -7.66 36.73
N ASN A 335 2.37 -6.67 36.73
CA ASN A 335 2.91 -6.07 37.94
C ASN A 335 2.13 -4.79 38.28
N GLN A 336 1.62 -4.71 39.51
CA GLN A 336 0.90 -3.55 40.02
C GLN A 336 1.72 -2.25 39.90
N LYS A 337 3.05 -2.31 40.07
CA LYS A 337 3.93 -1.14 40.00
C LYS A 337 4.02 -0.52 38.60
N GLU A 338 3.65 -1.26 37.56
CA GLU A 338 3.62 -0.77 36.17
C GLU A 338 2.26 -0.16 35.81
N PHE A 339 1.31 -0.14 36.75
CA PHE A 339 -0.01 0.44 36.53
C PHE A 339 0.09 1.94 36.22
N CYS A 340 -0.53 2.35 35.12
CA CYS A 340 -0.66 3.75 34.73
C CYS A 340 -2.13 4.07 34.43
N PHE A 341 -2.76 4.82 35.33
CA PHE A 341 -4.17 5.19 35.22
C PHE A 341 -4.46 5.90 33.89
N THR A 342 -3.66 6.90 33.52
CA THR A 342 -3.84 7.67 32.28
C THR A 342 -3.85 6.76 31.04
N THR A 343 -2.90 5.84 30.94
CA THR A 343 -2.79 4.90 29.81
C THR A 343 -4.03 4.00 29.72
N LEU A 344 -4.49 3.45 30.85
CA LEU A 344 -5.65 2.56 30.86
C LEU A 344 -6.96 3.32 30.60
N TYR A 345 -7.08 4.54 31.14
CA TYR A 345 -8.22 5.42 30.88
C TYR A 345 -8.34 5.80 29.39
N GLU A 346 -7.23 5.95 28.68
CA GLU A 346 -7.25 6.18 27.22
C GLU A 346 -7.89 5.03 26.44
N TYR A 347 -7.74 3.77 26.87
CA TYR A 347 -8.45 2.64 26.24
C TYR A 347 -9.97 2.76 26.35
N LEU A 348 -10.48 3.51 27.34
CA LEU A 348 -11.89 3.79 27.54
C LEU A 348 -12.39 5.04 26.79
N LYS A 349 -11.57 5.68 25.96
CA LYS A 349 -11.93 6.93 25.25
C LYS A 349 -13.29 6.87 24.55
N TYR A 350 -13.59 5.77 23.88
CA TYR A 350 -14.84 5.57 23.11
C TYR A 350 -15.93 4.79 23.86
N TYR A 351 -15.72 4.45 25.14
CA TYR A 351 -16.72 3.71 25.92
C TYR A 351 -17.98 4.57 26.14
N PRO A 352 -19.20 4.03 25.91
CA PRO A 352 -20.42 4.82 25.71
C PRO A 352 -20.91 5.57 26.95
N LYS A 353 -20.65 5.06 28.15
CA LYS A 353 -21.11 5.68 29.40
C LYS A 353 -19.92 6.25 30.16
N LYS A 354 -19.78 7.58 30.18
CA LYS A 354 -18.65 8.27 30.83
C LYS A 354 -18.56 7.93 32.32
N GLU A 355 -19.69 7.93 33.00
CA GLU A 355 -19.82 7.64 34.44
C GLU A 355 -19.39 6.21 34.79
N GLU A 356 -19.62 5.23 33.91
CA GLU A 356 -19.21 3.84 34.14
C GLU A 356 -17.69 3.62 33.92
N LYS A 357 -16.96 4.57 33.32
CA LYS A 357 -15.53 4.37 33.01
C LYS A 357 -14.71 4.21 34.27
N ILE A 358 -14.89 5.12 35.23
CA ILE A 358 -14.13 5.11 36.49
C ILE A 358 -14.45 3.85 37.29
N ASN A 359 -15.73 3.54 37.46
CA ASN A 359 -16.17 2.32 38.12
C ASN A 359 -15.56 1.07 37.48
N LEU A 360 -15.51 1.02 36.14
CA LEU A 360 -14.88 -0.10 35.43
C LEU A 360 -13.38 -0.19 35.70
N ILE A 361 -12.63 0.92 35.75
CA ILE A 361 -11.20 0.89 36.09
C ILE A 361 -11.01 0.37 37.51
N MET A 362 -11.78 0.91 38.46
CA MET A 362 -11.63 0.58 39.88
C MET A 362 -11.98 -0.89 40.15
N SER A 363 -13.12 -1.36 39.65
CA SER A 363 -13.53 -2.75 39.81
C SER A 363 -12.55 -3.70 39.12
N THR A 364 -12.07 -3.36 37.92
CA THR A 364 -11.09 -4.21 37.20
C THR A 364 -9.74 -4.22 37.91
N PHE A 365 -9.32 -3.11 38.52
CA PHE A 365 -8.09 -3.05 39.30
C PHE A 365 -8.17 -3.97 40.52
N GLU A 366 -9.25 -3.88 41.27
CA GLU A 366 -9.52 -4.75 42.42
C GLU A 366 -9.60 -6.23 41.99
N ASP A 367 -10.28 -6.53 40.87
CA ASP A 367 -10.37 -7.88 40.31
C ASP A 367 -9.03 -8.47 39.83
N VAL A 368 -8.03 -7.63 39.51
CA VAL A 368 -6.73 -8.07 38.99
C VAL A 368 -5.69 -8.17 40.10
N TYR A 369 -5.69 -7.24 41.06
CA TYR A 369 -4.67 -7.16 42.10
C TYR A 369 -5.17 -7.52 43.51
N GLY A 370 -6.48 -7.63 43.73
CA GLY A 370 -7.09 -7.96 45.02
C GLY A 370 -7.09 -6.82 46.04
N ILE A 371 -6.85 -5.58 45.60
CA ILE A 371 -6.75 -4.39 46.46
C ILE A 371 -7.42 -3.21 45.77
N SER A 372 -8.03 -2.31 46.56
CA SER A 372 -8.64 -1.09 46.03
C SER A 372 -7.59 -0.14 45.48
N LEU A 373 -7.89 0.51 44.35
CA LEU A 373 -7.03 1.53 43.76
C LEU A 373 -6.85 2.74 44.70
N LEU A 374 -7.86 3.06 45.51
CA LEU A 374 -7.81 4.19 46.44
C LEU A 374 -6.90 3.94 47.65
N ASP A 375 -6.63 2.67 47.98
CA ASP A 375 -5.73 2.31 49.07
C ASP A 375 -4.25 2.39 48.65
N CYS A 376 -3.99 2.52 47.34
CA CYS A 376 -2.65 2.57 46.76
C CYS A 376 -2.22 4.03 46.52
N ALA A 377 -1.81 4.74 47.59
CA ALA A 377 -1.46 6.16 47.55
C ALA A 377 -0.50 6.53 46.39
N ASP A 378 0.51 5.69 46.13
CA ASP A 378 1.52 5.89 45.09
C ASP A 378 0.97 5.82 43.65
N LEU A 379 -0.22 5.26 43.45
CA LEU A 379 -0.86 5.06 42.14
C LEU A 379 -2.01 6.05 41.88
N ILE A 380 -2.34 6.90 42.85
CA ILE A 380 -3.38 7.93 42.72
C ILE A 380 -2.88 9.01 41.76
N SER A 381 -3.42 9.01 40.54
CA SER A 381 -3.12 10.03 39.53
C SER A 381 -4.04 11.25 39.65
N PHE A 382 -3.56 12.43 39.24
CA PHE A 382 -4.40 13.64 39.15
C PHE A 382 -5.65 13.43 38.29
N GLN A 383 -5.53 12.65 37.21
CA GLN A 383 -6.65 12.37 36.31
C GLN A 383 -7.72 11.50 36.97
N LEU A 384 -7.33 10.60 37.88
CA LEU A 384 -8.27 9.81 38.68
C LEU A 384 -9.06 10.70 39.64
N LEU A 385 -8.38 11.59 40.37
CA LEU A 385 -9.03 12.53 41.28
C LEU A 385 -10.00 13.45 40.54
N LEU A 386 -9.58 14.00 39.40
CA LEU A 386 -10.41 14.88 38.58
C LEU A 386 -11.70 14.20 38.09
N GLU A 387 -11.62 12.94 37.66
CA GLU A 387 -12.77 12.23 37.09
C GLU A 387 -13.64 11.55 38.17
N ASN A 388 -13.10 11.26 39.36
CA ASN A 388 -13.82 10.58 40.44
C ASN A 388 -14.36 11.54 41.52
N GLN A 389 -13.57 12.53 41.92
CA GLN A 389 -13.88 13.48 43.00
C GLN A 389 -13.36 14.89 42.65
N PRO A 390 -14.04 15.59 41.71
CA PRO A 390 -13.58 16.90 41.24
C PRO A 390 -13.52 17.96 42.34
N ASP A 391 -14.40 17.89 43.34
CA ASP A 391 -14.43 18.84 44.46
C ASP A 391 -13.19 18.67 45.36
N VAL A 392 -12.87 17.43 45.73
CA VAL A 392 -11.67 17.08 46.51
C VAL A 392 -10.39 17.44 45.75
N PHE A 393 -10.40 17.26 44.42
CA PHE A 393 -9.29 17.71 43.58
C PHE A 393 -9.09 19.23 43.65
N VAL A 394 -10.17 20.00 43.56
CA VAL A 394 -10.10 21.47 43.66
C VAL A 394 -9.52 21.89 45.02
N ASP A 395 -9.94 21.24 46.10
CA ASP A 395 -9.46 21.54 47.45
C ASP A 395 -7.98 21.19 47.65
N ILE A 396 -7.53 20.01 47.21
CA ILE A 396 -6.13 19.61 47.26
C ILE A 396 -5.26 20.59 46.46
N VAL A 397 -5.69 20.99 45.27
CA VAL A 397 -4.86 21.91 44.47
C VAL A 397 -4.85 23.32 45.06
N LYS A 398 -5.95 23.78 45.66
CA LYS A 398 -5.99 25.02 46.44
C LYS A 398 -5.03 24.97 47.62
N GLU A 399 -5.02 23.87 48.38
CA GLU A 399 -4.24 23.73 49.61
C GLU A 399 -2.73 23.59 49.35
N PHE A 400 -2.35 22.78 48.36
CA PHE A 400 -0.93 22.52 48.07
C PHE A 400 -0.31 23.50 47.06
N ASN A 401 -1.09 24.44 46.54
CA ASN A 401 -0.67 25.48 45.58
C ASN A 401 0.24 24.91 44.47
N LEU A 402 -0.14 23.74 43.96
CA LEU A 402 0.70 22.95 43.06
C LEU A 402 0.81 23.68 41.71
N ASP A 403 1.94 24.37 41.50
CA ASP A 403 2.36 24.82 40.18
C ASP A 403 2.74 23.56 39.37
N ILE A 404 1.74 22.97 38.70
CA ILE A 404 1.94 21.88 37.75
C ILE A 404 2.77 22.46 36.60
N LYS A 405 4.09 22.32 36.71
CA LYS A 405 5.01 22.74 35.65
C LYS A 405 4.68 21.91 34.41
N PRO A 406 4.35 22.53 33.28
CA PRO A 406 4.02 21.80 32.07
C PRO A 406 5.30 21.16 31.52
N SER A 407 5.56 19.91 31.91
CA SER A 407 6.42 19.04 31.14
C SER A 407 5.69 18.75 29.82
N ASP A 408 6.34 19.11 28.72
CA ASP A 408 5.94 18.87 27.32
C ASP A 408 5.03 19.92 26.65
N LYS A 409 5.75 20.84 26.01
CA LYS A 409 5.29 21.71 24.93
C LYS A 409 4.60 20.87 23.83
N LYS A 410 3.26 20.85 23.78
CA LYS A 410 2.46 21.12 22.55
C LYS A 410 0.95 20.86 22.64
N ILE A 411 0.40 20.26 23.70
CA ILE A 411 -1.05 19.98 23.75
C ILE A 411 -1.69 20.67 24.96
N MET A 412 -2.46 21.73 24.69
CA MET A 412 -3.42 22.41 25.58
C MET A 412 -2.91 22.87 26.96
N ARG A 413 -2.17 23.99 26.99
CA ARG A 413 -1.76 24.72 28.21
C ARG A 413 -2.90 25.14 29.15
N TYR A 414 -4.16 25.06 28.71
CA TYR A 414 -5.33 25.54 29.47
C TYR A 414 -6.05 24.41 30.19
N ILE A 415 -6.01 23.18 29.67
CA ILE A 415 -6.77 22.06 30.27
C ILE A 415 -6.12 21.58 31.56
N GLN A 416 -4.82 21.77 31.76
CA GLN A 416 -4.10 21.24 32.94
C GLN A 416 -3.80 22.30 34.01
N HIS A 417 -4.24 23.56 33.84
CA HIS A 417 -4.04 24.56 34.88
C HIS A 417 -5.20 24.50 35.88
N TRP A 418 -4.89 24.30 37.15
CA TRP A 418 -5.88 24.09 38.22
C TRP A 418 -6.96 25.18 38.32
N VAL A 419 -6.59 26.42 38.01
CA VAL A 419 -7.49 27.59 37.98
C VAL A 419 -8.64 27.39 36.99
N CYS A 420 -8.48 26.56 35.95
CA CYS A 420 -9.55 26.24 34.99
C CYS A 420 -10.60 25.26 35.52
N TYR A 421 -10.39 24.69 36.71
CA TYR A 421 -11.35 23.82 37.39
C TYR A 421 -12.11 24.53 38.52
N LEU A 422 -11.81 25.82 38.76
CA LEU A 422 -12.56 26.64 39.71
C LEU A 422 -13.86 27.18 39.09
N PRO A 423 -14.89 27.43 39.91
CA PRO A 423 -16.04 28.24 39.53
C PRO A 423 -15.64 29.55 38.83
N THR A 424 -16.44 30.01 37.87
CA THR A 424 -16.14 31.19 37.03
C THR A 424 -15.85 32.46 37.84
N ASN A 425 -16.56 32.64 38.95
CA ASN A 425 -16.39 33.75 39.90
C ASN A 425 -15.04 33.71 40.65
N GLU A 426 -14.40 32.55 40.79
CA GLU A 426 -13.10 32.39 41.43
C GLU A 426 -11.95 32.35 40.40
N SER A 427 -12.16 31.68 39.27
CA SER A 427 -11.14 31.53 38.22
C SER A 427 -10.83 32.85 37.50
N ILE A 428 -11.84 33.64 37.13
CA ILE A 428 -11.64 34.88 36.36
C ILE A 428 -10.77 35.89 37.13
N PRO A 429 -11.02 36.20 38.42
CA PRO A 429 -10.17 37.11 39.18
C PRO A 429 -8.71 36.63 39.25
N LEU A 430 -8.48 35.34 39.51
CA LEU A 430 -7.13 34.77 39.63
C LEU A 430 -6.37 34.80 38.30
N ILE A 431 -7.05 34.50 37.19
CA ILE A 431 -6.46 34.60 35.84
C ILE A 431 -6.12 36.07 35.53
N THR A 432 -7.03 36.99 35.86
CA THR A 432 -6.86 38.42 35.62
C THR A 432 -5.70 38.99 36.44
N GLU A 433 -5.58 38.61 37.70
CA GLU A 433 -4.49 39.02 38.59
C GLU A 433 -3.14 38.48 38.10
N LYS A 434 -3.06 37.18 37.72
CA LYS A 434 -1.83 36.61 37.12
C LYS A 434 -1.47 37.30 35.81
N TYR A 435 -2.45 37.64 34.97
CA TYR A 435 -2.23 38.36 33.73
C TYR A 435 -1.69 39.77 33.97
N GLN A 436 -2.28 40.51 34.92
CA GLN A 436 -1.82 41.85 35.32
C GLN A 436 -0.41 41.80 35.91
N LYS A 437 -0.12 40.87 36.83
CA LYS A 437 1.23 40.66 37.38
C LYS A 437 2.26 40.33 36.30
N ASN A 438 1.90 39.49 35.33
CA ASN A 438 2.78 39.16 34.21
C ASN A 438 3.00 40.34 33.25
N GLN A 439 1.97 41.16 32.99
CA GLN A 439 2.14 42.40 32.23
C GLN A 439 3.09 43.37 32.95
N ILE A 440 2.94 43.53 34.27
CA ILE A 440 3.82 44.36 35.11
C ILE A 440 5.26 43.83 35.07
N LEU A 441 5.47 42.52 35.15
CA LEU A 441 6.78 41.87 35.04
C LEU A 441 7.43 42.08 33.66
N VAL A 442 6.66 41.96 32.57
CA VAL A 442 7.15 42.22 31.21
C VAL A 442 7.53 43.69 31.04
N ILE A 443 6.72 44.61 31.56
CA ILE A 443 7.01 46.04 31.57
C ILE A 443 8.27 46.32 32.39
N ALA A 444 8.42 45.75 33.58
CA ALA A 444 9.60 45.92 34.43
C ALA A 444 10.88 45.36 33.78
N VAL A 445 10.81 44.22 33.10
CA VAL A 445 11.94 43.65 32.34
C VAL A 445 12.31 44.53 31.15
N ASN A 446 11.32 45.09 30.44
CA ASN A 446 11.56 46.01 29.33
C ASN A 446 12.15 47.34 29.80
N ILE A 447 11.69 47.88 30.93
CA ILE A 447 12.28 49.07 31.57
C ILE A 447 13.73 48.78 31.99
N LYS A 448 13.99 47.62 32.60
CA LYS A 448 15.35 47.21 32.98
C LYS A 448 16.28 47.06 31.78
N ARG A 449 15.79 46.47 30.67
CA ARG A 449 16.51 46.40 29.39
C ARG A 449 16.77 47.78 28.79
N ALA A 450 15.79 48.67 28.81
CA ALA A 450 15.95 50.05 28.34
C ALA A 450 16.99 50.83 29.17
N ASN A 451 16.99 50.66 30.49
CA ASN A 451 17.99 51.28 31.38
C ASN A 451 19.40 50.74 31.13
N ILE A 452 19.56 49.43 30.90
CA ILE A 452 20.86 48.85 30.51
C ILE A 452 21.32 49.41 29.16
N HIS A 453 20.40 49.61 28.21
CA HIS A 453 20.70 50.16 26.90
C HIS A 453 21.02 51.67 26.92
N MET A 454 20.42 52.44 27.83
CA MET A 454 20.81 53.84 28.06
C MET A 454 22.18 53.94 28.73
N GLN A 455 22.47 53.09 29.72
CA GLN A 455 23.78 53.05 30.37
C GLN A 455 24.90 52.63 29.41
N SER A 456 24.62 51.73 28.46
CA SER A 456 25.60 51.37 27.42
C SER A 456 25.83 52.50 26.41
N GLN A 457 24.79 53.26 26.04
CA GLN A 457 24.95 54.44 25.18
C GLN A 457 25.65 55.62 25.86
N GLN A 458 25.43 55.84 27.16
CA GLN A 458 26.19 56.83 27.93
C GLN A 458 27.68 56.45 28.04
N ARG A 459 28.00 55.16 28.24
CA ARG A 459 29.40 54.69 28.21
C ARG A 459 30.07 54.88 26.85
N LEU A 460 29.31 54.71 25.75
CA LEU A 460 29.81 54.95 24.39
C LEU A 460 30.04 56.44 24.09
N ARG A 461 29.21 57.35 24.62
CA ARG A 461 29.41 58.82 24.48
C ARG A 461 30.58 59.35 25.30
N CYS A 462 30.86 58.79 26.47
CA CYS A 462 32.07 59.14 27.24
C CYS A 462 33.37 58.62 26.60
N SER A 463 33.30 57.69 25.64
CA SER A 463 34.49 57.16 24.94
C SER A 463 34.84 57.90 23.64
N SER A 464 34.00 58.82 23.18
CA SER A 464 34.21 59.58 21.93
C SER A 464 34.74 61.01 22.13
N GLU A 465 35.07 61.42 23.37
CA GLU A 465 35.68 62.73 23.68
C GLU A 465 37.16 62.63 24.09
N CYS A 466 37.85 61.57 23.68
CA CYS A 466 39.31 61.49 23.78
C CYS A 466 39.92 61.19 22.41
N VAL A 467 41.04 61.87 22.12
CA VAL A 467 41.85 61.91 20.88
C VAL A 467 41.34 63.03 19.94
N GLU A 468 42.06 64.14 19.66
CA GLU A 468 43.49 64.33 19.39
C GLU A 468 44.06 65.65 19.97
N ILE A 469 45.19 65.54 20.67
CA ILE A 469 46.17 66.64 20.83
C ILE A 469 47.10 66.53 19.63
N HIS A 470 47.01 67.47 18.68
CA HIS A 470 48.05 67.67 17.67
C HIS A 470 48.98 68.80 18.09
N ILE A 471 50.22 68.41 18.41
CA ILE A 471 51.38 69.29 18.53
C ILE A 471 51.83 69.67 17.12
N TYR A 472 51.96 70.97 16.84
CA TYR A 472 52.88 71.46 15.81
C TYR A 472 53.68 72.65 16.34
N THR A 473 55.00 72.47 16.33
CA THR A 473 56.05 73.45 16.58
C THR A 473 56.36 74.23 15.30
N THR A 474 56.11 75.54 15.27
CA THR A 474 57.06 76.66 15.01
C THR A 474 56.31 77.98 14.98
#